data_AF-A0A9N7YL66-F1
#
_entry.id   AF-A0A9N7YL66-F1
#
_cell.length_a   1.000
_cell.length_b   1.000
_cell.length_c   1.000
_cell.angle_alpha   90.00
_cell.angle_beta   90.00
_cell.angle_gamma   90.00
#
_symmetry.space_group_name_H-M   'P 1'
#
loop_
_entity.id
_entity.type
_entity.pdbx_description
1 polymer ?
#
loop_
_entity_poly.entity_id
_entity_poly.type
_entity_poly.pdbx_seq_one_letter_code
_entity_poly.pdbx_strand_id
1 'polypeptide(L)'
;MERIIAQHPPSERHTVVTDDRLLGVLMPLRAFGDVRFKWSYELQQSILANLESGVDLDSLNLYQYTPPNYLTPPYLDVIPEITYHKLRPQDRFLILGTDGLWDELGNEEAVRLVGEHLSGIHQQAPVSSSEKRLKLGTMLELLLKRRTRASPALDTNSSTHLIRHALGTGEYGELCQGRLASMLALPEDLARMYRDDITATVVYLNSDLPRPDHS
;
A
#
# COMPACT_ATOMS: atom_id res chain seq x y z
N MET A 1 2.26 12.63 13.74
CA MET A 1 1.16 13.49 14.25
C MET A 1 1.64 14.76 14.93
N GLU A 2 2.80 14.77 15.61
CA GLU A 2 3.27 15.97 16.33
C GLU A 2 3.43 17.21 15.43
N ARG A 3 3.91 17.03 14.20
CA ARG A 3 4.04 18.11 13.21
C ARG A 3 2.75 18.89 13.01
N ILE A 4 1.64 18.22 12.72
CA ILE A 4 0.37 18.90 12.39
C ILE A 4 -0.21 19.58 13.63
N ILE A 5 -0.11 18.95 14.79
CA ILE A 5 -0.54 19.54 16.06
C ILE A 5 0.23 20.85 16.34
N ALA A 6 1.53 20.88 16.05
CA ALA A 6 2.37 22.07 16.26
C ALA A 6 2.12 23.21 15.26
N GLN A 7 1.43 22.94 14.14
CA GLN A 7 1.08 23.96 13.15
C GLN A 7 -0.15 24.79 13.54
N HIS A 8 -0.92 24.33 14.53
CA HIS A 8 -2.14 24.98 14.99
C HIS A 8 -2.02 25.44 16.46
N PRO A 9 -2.85 26.40 16.90
CA PRO A 9 -2.87 26.85 18.30
C PRO A 9 -3.09 25.71 19.30
N PRO A 10 -2.57 25.81 20.53
CA PRO A 10 -2.73 24.77 21.56
C PRO A 10 -4.18 24.42 21.88
N SER A 11 -5.13 25.35 21.67
CA SER A 11 -6.57 25.13 21.83
C SER A 11 -7.13 24.05 20.90
N GLU A 12 -6.49 23.81 19.75
CA GLU A 12 -6.96 22.88 18.72
C GLU A 12 -6.29 21.50 18.82
N ARG A 13 -5.41 21.29 19.80
CA ARG A 13 -4.59 20.06 19.92
C ARG A 13 -5.40 18.75 19.90
N HIS A 14 -6.64 18.78 20.40
CA HIS A 14 -7.52 17.61 20.49
C HIS A 14 -8.53 17.52 19.33
N THR A 15 -8.58 18.53 18.46
CA THR A 15 -9.53 18.63 17.36
C THR A 15 -8.87 18.50 15.99
N VAL A 16 -7.57 18.83 15.88
CA VAL A 16 -6.81 18.70 14.62
C VAL A 16 -6.81 17.26 14.11
N VAL A 17 -6.67 16.28 15.00
CA VAL A 17 -6.81 14.85 14.68
C VAL A 17 -7.76 14.22 15.68
N THR A 18 -8.81 13.58 15.18
CA THR A 18 -9.84 12.89 15.97
C THR A 18 -10.11 11.55 15.30
N ASP A 19 -10.16 10.46 16.08
CA ASP A 19 -10.36 9.09 15.57
C ASP A 19 -9.39 8.73 14.41
N ASP A 20 -8.12 9.06 14.59
CA ASP A 20 -7.04 8.88 13.61
C ASP A 20 -7.26 9.57 12.25
N ARG A 21 -8.16 10.56 12.21
CA ARG A 21 -8.51 11.32 11.02
C ARG A 21 -8.29 12.82 11.22
N LEU A 22 -7.79 13.49 10.20
CA LEU A 22 -7.71 14.94 10.12
C LEU A 22 -9.11 15.54 10.29
N LEU A 23 -9.27 16.35 11.33
CA LEU A 23 -10.55 16.94 11.75
C LEU A 23 -11.68 15.90 11.88
N GLY A 24 -11.36 14.64 12.19
CA GLY A 24 -12.34 13.55 12.27
C GLY A 24 -12.90 13.08 10.93
N VAL A 25 -12.38 13.57 9.80
CA VAL A 25 -12.93 13.28 8.46
C VAL A 25 -11.93 12.51 7.60
N LEU A 26 -10.77 13.10 7.32
CA LEU A 26 -9.86 12.61 6.29
C LEU A 26 -8.75 11.76 6.89
N MET A 27 -8.54 10.54 6.38
CA MET A 27 -7.50 9.64 6.86
C MET A 27 -6.07 10.12 6.51
N PRO A 28 -5.75 10.50 5.26
CA PRO A 28 -4.42 11.02 4.94
C PRO A 28 -4.20 12.41 5.55
N LEU A 29 -3.03 12.60 6.16
CA LEU A 29 -2.61 13.88 6.76
C LEU A 29 -1.86 14.78 5.78
N ARG A 30 -1.63 14.31 4.55
CA ARG A 30 -1.10 15.08 3.41
C ARG A 30 -1.74 14.57 2.13
N ALA A 31 -2.22 15.46 1.27
CA ALA A 31 -2.78 15.08 -0.03
C ALA A 31 -2.81 16.28 -0.99
N PHE A 32 -2.78 15.99 -2.29
CA PHE A 32 -3.16 16.96 -3.33
C PHE A 32 -4.67 17.15 -3.34
N GLY A 33 -5.18 18.23 -3.92
CA GLY A 33 -6.62 18.49 -3.94
C GLY A 33 -7.18 18.81 -2.55
N ASP A 34 -8.32 18.22 -2.19
CA ASP A 34 -8.97 18.32 -0.88
C ASP A 34 -9.02 19.75 -0.32
N VAL A 35 -9.40 20.68 -1.20
CA VAL A 35 -9.33 22.12 -0.94
C VAL A 35 -10.19 22.57 0.25
N ARG A 36 -11.22 21.79 0.62
CA ARG A 36 -12.04 21.99 1.82
C ARG A 36 -11.24 21.98 3.13
N PHE A 37 -10.05 21.38 3.13
CA PHE A 37 -9.13 21.37 4.27
C PHE A 37 -8.03 22.45 4.17
N LYS A 38 -8.01 23.23 3.09
CA LYS A 38 -6.92 24.19 2.77
C LYS A 38 -7.39 25.64 2.66
N TRP A 39 -8.51 25.86 1.99
CA TRP A 39 -9.01 27.20 1.69
C TRP A 39 -9.59 27.90 2.91
N SER A 40 -9.44 29.22 3.01
CA SER A 40 -10.08 30.00 4.07
C SER A 40 -11.60 29.84 4.03
N TYR A 41 -12.24 30.01 5.17
CA TYR A 41 -13.70 29.90 5.26
C TYR A 41 -14.40 30.86 4.28
N GLU A 42 -13.91 32.10 4.18
CA GLU A 42 -14.46 33.13 3.29
C GLU A 42 -14.36 32.71 1.82
N LEU A 43 -13.22 32.13 1.42
CA LEU A 43 -13.04 31.63 0.06
C LEU A 43 -14.00 30.48 -0.25
N GLN A 44 -14.14 29.52 0.66
CA GLN A 44 -15.07 28.40 0.50
C GLN A 44 -16.51 28.92 0.30
N GLN A 45 -16.97 29.81 1.18
CA GLN A 45 -18.32 30.39 1.10
C GLN A 45 -18.53 31.20 -0.21
N SER A 46 -17.54 31.99 -0.62
CA SER A 46 -17.64 32.77 -1.86
C SER A 46 -17.79 31.89 -3.10
N ILE A 47 -17.10 30.75 -3.16
CA ILE A 47 -17.19 29.83 -4.29
C ILE A 47 -18.53 29.10 -4.27
N LEU A 48 -18.98 28.63 -3.10
CA LEU A 48 -20.27 27.95 -2.96
C LEU A 48 -21.44 28.87 -3.34
N ALA A 49 -21.45 30.12 -2.85
CA ALA A 49 -22.48 31.10 -3.20
C ALA A 49 -22.56 31.39 -4.70
N ASN A 50 -21.42 31.37 -5.41
CA ASN A 50 -21.40 31.53 -6.87
C ASN A 50 -21.94 30.29 -7.59
N LEU A 51 -21.72 29.09 -7.04
CA LEU A 51 -22.18 27.81 -7.61
C LEU A 51 -23.68 27.55 -7.41
N GLU A 52 -24.25 27.98 -6.28
CA GLU A 52 -25.69 27.86 -5.96
C GLU A 52 -26.61 28.48 -7.02
N SER A 53 -26.10 29.43 -7.80
CA SER A 53 -26.87 30.09 -8.87
C SER A 53 -27.09 29.21 -10.12
N GLY A 54 -26.41 28.06 -10.24
CA GLY A 54 -26.50 27.21 -11.45
C GLY A 54 -26.27 25.72 -11.25
N VAL A 55 -26.01 25.24 -10.03
CA VAL A 55 -25.70 23.84 -9.76
C VAL A 55 -26.48 23.33 -8.56
N ASP A 56 -27.14 22.18 -8.73
CA ASP A 56 -27.76 21.45 -7.64
C ASP A 56 -26.69 20.91 -6.70
N LEU A 57 -26.59 21.50 -5.50
CA LEU A 57 -25.64 21.08 -4.48
C LEU A 57 -25.92 19.66 -3.99
N ASP A 58 -27.17 19.15 -4.18
CA ASP A 58 -27.62 17.82 -3.74
C ASP A 58 -26.89 16.75 -4.53
N SER A 59 -26.83 16.96 -5.83
CA SER A 59 -26.08 16.14 -6.77
C SER A 59 -24.58 16.07 -6.48
N LEU A 60 -23.99 17.04 -5.77
CA LEU A 60 -22.56 17.12 -5.49
C LEU A 60 -22.17 16.69 -4.06
N ASN A 61 -23.12 16.28 -3.22
CA ASN A 61 -22.88 15.91 -1.82
C ASN A 61 -22.13 17.00 -1.01
N LEU A 62 -22.44 18.28 -1.24
CA LEU A 62 -21.70 19.41 -0.63
C LEU A 62 -22.34 19.99 0.65
N TYR A 63 -23.40 19.38 1.21
CA TYR A 63 -24.15 19.87 2.40
C TYR A 63 -23.30 20.27 3.61
N GLN A 64 -22.14 19.62 3.77
CA GLN A 64 -21.25 19.82 4.91
C GLN A 64 -19.82 20.05 4.44
N TYR A 65 -19.67 21.03 3.54
CA TYR A 65 -18.40 21.34 2.90
C TYR A 65 -17.30 21.67 3.91
N THR A 66 -17.60 22.55 4.87
CA THR A 66 -16.65 22.95 5.92
C THR A 66 -16.53 21.84 6.98
N PRO A 67 -15.32 21.31 7.21
CA PRO A 67 -15.07 20.32 8.26
C PRO A 67 -15.40 20.85 9.68
N PRO A 68 -15.61 19.96 10.68
CA PRO A 68 -15.76 20.39 12.06
C PRO A 68 -14.47 21.03 12.59
N ASN A 69 -14.59 21.94 13.56
CA ASN A 69 -13.46 22.63 14.21
C ASN A 69 -12.50 23.34 13.25
N TYR A 70 -13.03 23.89 12.14
CA TYR A 70 -12.26 24.56 11.10
C TYR A 70 -11.95 26.03 11.45
N LEU A 71 -10.94 26.25 12.28
CA LEU A 71 -10.61 27.53 12.90
C LEU A 71 -9.39 28.22 12.27
N THR A 72 -8.31 27.48 12.03
CA THR A 72 -7.01 28.00 11.55
C THR A 72 -6.53 27.24 10.30
N PRO A 73 -7.26 27.30 9.18
CA PRO A 73 -6.78 26.71 7.92
C PRO A 73 -5.48 27.37 7.43
N PRO A 74 -4.64 26.66 6.67
CA PRO A 74 -4.84 25.30 6.13
C PRO A 74 -4.50 24.18 7.12
N TYR A 75 -5.27 23.09 7.11
CA TYR A 75 -5.03 21.88 7.92
C TYR A 75 -4.37 20.75 7.13
N LEU A 76 -4.46 20.75 5.80
CA LEU A 76 -3.90 19.70 4.95
C LEU A 76 -2.71 20.22 4.15
N ASP A 77 -1.58 19.53 4.26
CA ASP A 77 -0.36 19.85 3.53
C ASP A 77 -0.21 19.00 2.25
N VAL A 78 0.55 19.50 1.29
CA VAL A 78 0.91 18.81 0.04
C VAL A 78 2.42 18.52 -0.04
N ILE A 79 3.21 19.10 0.86
CA ILE A 79 4.65 18.92 0.86
C ILE A 79 4.99 17.46 1.17
N PRO A 80 5.70 16.73 0.30
CA PRO A 80 6.06 15.35 0.55
C PRO A 80 7.16 15.24 1.61
N GLU A 81 7.31 14.05 2.18
CA GLU A 81 8.51 13.69 2.93
C GLU A 81 9.54 13.11 1.96
N ILE A 82 10.76 13.64 2.00
CA ILE A 82 11.82 13.28 1.05
C ILE A 82 12.88 12.46 1.78
N THR A 83 13.06 11.22 1.33
CA THR A 83 14.10 10.32 1.82
C THR A 83 15.08 10.01 0.69
N TYR A 84 16.38 10.04 1.01
CA TYR A 84 17.45 9.68 0.09
C TYR A 84 18.05 8.32 0.49
N HIS A 85 18.16 7.41 -0.48
CA HIS A 85 18.84 6.13 -0.31
C HIS A 85 19.82 5.90 -1.45
N LYS A 86 21.10 5.71 -1.12
CA LYS A 86 22.12 5.36 -2.11
C LYS A 86 22.05 3.86 -2.36
N LEU A 87 21.71 3.47 -3.60
CA LEU A 87 21.62 2.06 -3.99
C LEU A 87 22.93 1.32 -3.73
N ARG A 88 22.79 0.11 -3.18
CA ARG A 88 23.88 -0.81 -2.87
C ARG A 88 23.71 -2.10 -3.69
N PRO A 89 24.78 -2.88 -3.93
CA PRO A 89 24.69 -4.11 -4.73
C PRO A 89 23.67 -5.14 -4.23
N GLN A 90 23.36 -5.14 -2.93
CA GLN A 90 22.35 -6.00 -2.32
C GLN A 90 20.90 -5.53 -2.54
N ASP A 91 20.68 -4.29 -2.98
CA ASP A 91 19.34 -3.74 -3.18
C ASP A 91 18.83 -4.24 -4.55
N ARG A 92 17.87 -5.17 -4.54
CA ARG A 92 17.42 -5.90 -5.74
C ARG A 92 16.19 -5.30 -6.41
N PHE A 93 15.28 -4.74 -5.62
CA PHE A 93 14.02 -4.19 -6.11
C PHE A 93 13.45 -3.17 -5.12
N LEU A 94 12.47 -2.39 -5.60
CA LEU A 94 11.64 -1.49 -4.81
C LEU A 94 10.16 -1.82 -5.09
N ILE A 95 9.36 -1.94 -4.03
CA ILE A 95 7.91 -2.12 -4.12
C ILE A 95 7.26 -0.78 -3.77
N LEU A 96 6.43 -0.27 -4.67
CA LEU A 96 5.53 0.86 -4.43
C LEU A 96 4.10 0.32 -4.47
N GLY A 97 3.29 0.66 -3.48
CA GLY A 97 1.89 0.24 -3.44
C GLY A 97 1.03 1.21 -2.65
N THR A 98 -0.28 1.23 -2.97
CA THR A 98 -1.29 1.93 -2.18
C THR A 98 -1.55 1.20 -0.86
N ASP A 99 -2.21 1.87 0.09
CA ASP A 99 -2.68 1.29 1.35
C ASP A 99 -3.47 -0.01 1.14
N GLY A 100 -4.33 -0.11 0.13
CA GLY A 100 -5.04 -1.35 -0.20
C GLY A 100 -4.13 -2.58 -0.42
N LEU A 101 -2.84 -2.41 -0.77
CA LEU A 101 -1.87 -3.51 -0.78
C LEU A 101 -1.33 -3.81 0.63
N TRP A 102 -0.96 -2.77 1.37
CA TRP A 102 -0.28 -2.87 2.67
C TRP A 102 -1.22 -3.18 3.83
N ASP A 103 -2.53 -3.01 3.64
CA ASP A 103 -3.57 -3.47 4.54
C ASP A 103 -3.72 -5.01 4.50
N GLU A 104 -3.45 -5.62 3.35
CA GLU A 104 -3.54 -7.08 3.16
C GLU A 104 -2.19 -7.81 3.35
N LEU A 105 -1.05 -7.14 3.13
CA LEU A 105 0.28 -7.75 3.19
C LEU A 105 1.24 -7.00 4.11
N GLY A 106 1.94 -7.76 4.95
CA GLY A 106 3.09 -7.24 5.70
C GLY A 106 4.28 -6.92 4.80
N ASN A 107 5.11 -5.95 5.20
CA ASN A 107 6.31 -5.53 4.46
C ASN A 107 7.24 -6.71 4.15
N GLU A 108 7.53 -7.54 5.15
CA GLU A 108 8.41 -8.71 5.03
C GLU A 108 7.81 -9.77 4.10
N GLU A 109 6.49 -9.94 4.14
CA GLU A 109 5.78 -10.87 3.27
C GLU A 109 5.84 -10.42 1.81
N ALA A 110 5.56 -9.15 1.54
CA ALA A 110 5.65 -8.59 0.20
C ALA A 110 7.09 -8.71 -0.38
N VAL A 111 8.11 -8.40 0.43
CA VAL A 111 9.52 -8.57 0.05
C VAL A 111 9.85 -10.03 -0.22
N ARG A 112 9.36 -10.96 0.62
CA ARG A 112 9.56 -12.40 0.42
C ARG A 112 8.93 -12.87 -0.89
N LEU A 113 7.67 -12.50 -1.16
CA LEU A 113 6.95 -12.87 -2.38
C LEU A 113 7.67 -12.38 -3.63
N VAL A 114 8.12 -11.11 -3.65
CA VAL A 114 8.87 -10.57 -4.79
C VAL A 114 10.26 -11.20 -4.92
N GLY A 115 10.93 -11.48 -3.80
CA GLY A 115 12.24 -12.13 -3.81
C GLY A 115 12.19 -13.56 -4.33
N GLU A 116 11.19 -14.35 -3.90
CA GLU A 116 10.91 -15.70 -4.40
C GLU A 116 10.55 -15.66 -5.89
N HIS A 117 9.68 -14.74 -6.30
CA HIS A 117 9.33 -14.51 -7.70
C HIS A 117 10.54 -14.19 -8.58
N LEU A 118 11.39 -13.25 -8.15
CA LEU A 118 12.59 -12.81 -8.89
C LEU A 118 13.65 -13.91 -8.99
N SER A 119 13.84 -14.70 -7.94
CA SER A 119 14.86 -15.76 -7.92
C SER A 119 14.48 -16.97 -8.77
N GLY A 120 13.21 -17.07 -9.20
CA GLY A 120 12.67 -18.27 -9.85
C GLY A 120 12.60 -19.48 -8.90
N ILE A 121 12.90 -19.27 -7.61
CA ILE A 121 12.85 -20.28 -6.56
C ILE A 121 11.73 -19.88 -5.61
N HIS A 122 10.56 -20.51 -5.76
CA HIS A 122 9.66 -20.66 -4.61
C HIS A 122 10.44 -21.49 -3.58
N GLN A 123 10.99 -20.85 -2.55
CA GLN A 123 11.74 -21.56 -1.53
C GLN A 123 10.80 -22.53 -0.83
N GLN A 124 10.93 -23.80 -1.17
CA GLN A 124 10.45 -24.86 -0.29
C GLN A 124 11.18 -24.68 1.04
N ALA A 125 10.41 -24.74 2.14
CA ALA A 125 10.90 -24.53 3.50
C ALA A 125 12.32 -25.08 3.70
N PRO A 126 13.20 -24.33 4.40
CA PRO A 126 14.58 -24.75 4.64
C PRO A 126 14.59 -26.17 5.20
N VAL A 127 15.57 -26.96 4.74
CA VAL A 127 15.77 -28.35 5.18
C VAL A 127 15.85 -28.35 6.70
N SER A 128 14.88 -29.00 7.35
CA SER A 128 14.81 -29.09 8.81
C SER A 128 16.13 -29.62 9.36
N SER A 129 16.50 -29.25 10.58
CA SER A 129 17.66 -29.83 11.27
C SER A 129 17.58 -31.37 11.37
N SER A 130 16.38 -31.95 11.36
CA SER A 130 16.16 -33.41 11.27
C SER A 130 16.46 -33.99 9.88
N GLU A 131 16.32 -33.20 8.81
CA GLU A 131 16.59 -33.60 7.43
C GLU A 131 18.07 -33.43 7.02
N LYS A 132 18.93 -32.89 7.91
CA LYS A 132 20.39 -32.80 7.67
C LYS A 132 21.10 -34.16 7.76
N ARG A 133 20.46 -35.20 8.31
CA ARG A 133 20.99 -36.57 8.43
C ARG A 133 20.24 -37.55 7.53
N LEU A 134 20.16 -37.25 6.24
CA LEU A 134 19.54 -38.14 5.26
C LEU A 134 20.59 -38.96 4.52
N LYS A 135 20.27 -40.23 4.23
CA LYS A 135 21.06 -41.04 3.29
C LYS A 135 20.97 -40.41 1.90
N LEU A 136 22.03 -40.56 1.10
CA LEU A 136 22.15 -39.95 -0.23
C LEU A 136 20.94 -40.25 -1.14
N GLY A 137 20.42 -41.48 -1.09
CA GLY A 137 19.22 -41.87 -1.85
C GLY A 137 17.95 -41.10 -1.45
N THR A 138 17.71 -40.91 -0.16
CA THR A 138 16.56 -40.13 0.34
C THR A 138 16.70 -38.64 0.02
N MET A 139 17.93 -38.13 0.07
CA MET A 139 18.21 -36.75 -0.33
C MET A 139 17.96 -36.53 -1.83
N LEU A 140 18.34 -37.49 -2.68
CA LEU A 140 18.03 -37.46 -4.10
C LEU A 140 16.51 -37.47 -4.36
N GLU A 141 15.76 -38.34 -3.68
CA GLU A 141 14.30 -38.37 -3.81
C GLU A 141 13.65 -37.05 -3.37
N LEU A 142 14.11 -36.45 -2.27
CA LEU A 142 13.64 -35.14 -1.84
C LEU A 142 13.96 -34.08 -2.89
N LEU A 143 15.20 -34.01 -3.38
CA LEU A 143 15.61 -33.05 -4.40
C LEU A 143 14.83 -33.22 -5.72
N LEU A 144 14.53 -34.45 -6.13
CA LEU A 144 13.68 -34.73 -7.29
C LEU A 144 12.23 -34.27 -7.05
N LYS A 145 11.66 -34.52 -5.87
CA LYS A 145 10.35 -33.96 -5.45
C LYS A 145 10.37 -32.44 -5.39
N ARG A 146 11.49 -31.83 -5.01
CA ARG A 146 11.65 -30.37 -5.02
C ARG A 146 11.71 -29.84 -6.44
N ARG A 147 12.45 -30.51 -7.33
CA ARG A 147 12.60 -30.15 -8.73
C ARG A 147 11.29 -30.26 -9.52
N THR A 148 10.45 -31.26 -9.24
CA THR A 148 9.13 -31.38 -9.89
C THR A 148 8.13 -30.34 -9.38
N ARG A 149 8.33 -29.82 -8.17
CA ARG A 149 7.54 -28.74 -7.55
C ARG A 149 8.13 -27.34 -7.77
N ALA A 150 9.34 -27.24 -8.31
CA ALA A 150 9.90 -26.00 -8.82
C ALA A 150 9.21 -25.70 -10.16
N SER A 151 7.91 -25.44 -10.10
CA SER A 151 7.18 -24.87 -11.21
C SER A 151 7.68 -23.45 -11.44
N PRO A 152 7.64 -22.94 -12.69
CA PRO A 152 7.80 -21.51 -12.93
C PRO A 152 6.87 -20.73 -11.99
N ALA A 153 7.27 -19.52 -11.61
CA ALA A 153 6.37 -18.61 -10.90
C ALA A 153 5.02 -18.59 -11.64
N LEU A 154 3.93 -18.86 -10.91
CA LEU A 154 2.59 -18.96 -11.50
C LEU A 154 2.22 -17.68 -12.27
N ASP A 155 2.78 -16.55 -11.82
CA ASP A 155 2.67 -15.23 -12.44
C ASP A 155 3.93 -14.85 -13.20
N THR A 156 3.76 -14.33 -14.41
CA THR A 156 4.85 -13.70 -15.16
C THR A 156 5.21 -12.31 -14.61
N ASN A 157 4.25 -11.62 -14.00
CA ASN A 157 4.39 -10.28 -13.45
C ASN A 157 4.35 -10.33 -11.91
N SER A 158 5.38 -9.78 -11.24
CA SER A 158 5.47 -9.77 -9.77
C SER A 158 4.45 -8.87 -9.08
N SER A 159 3.99 -7.80 -9.74
CA SER A 159 2.90 -6.97 -9.20
C SER A 159 1.58 -7.75 -9.23
N THR A 160 1.32 -8.51 -10.30
CA THR A 160 0.19 -9.45 -10.34
C THR A 160 0.32 -10.54 -9.27
N HIS A 161 1.54 -11.03 -9.04
CA HIS A 161 1.82 -11.99 -7.98
C HIS A 161 1.47 -11.42 -6.59
N LEU A 162 1.92 -10.19 -6.29
CA LEU A 162 1.57 -9.50 -5.05
C LEU A 162 0.06 -9.33 -4.89
N ILE A 163 -0.64 -8.81 -5.90
CA ILE A 163 -2.10 -8.59 -5.84
C ILE A 163 -2.85 -9.92 -5.64
N ARG A 164 -2.40 -11.00 -6.29
CA ARG A 164 -2.97 -12.33 -6.09
C ARG A 164 -2.85 -12.79 -4.65
N HIS A 165 -1.69 -12.58 -4.03
CA HIS A 165 -1.47 -12.95 -2.64
C HIS A 165 -2.25 -12.04 -1.68
N ALA A 166 -2.30 -10.73 -1.92
CA ALA A 166 -3.13 -9.81 -1.11
C ALA A 166 -4.60 -10.28 -1.05
N LEU A 167 -5.20 -10.59 -2.21
CA LEU A 167 -6.61 -11.00 -2.27
C LEU A 167 -6.87 -12.47 -1.89
N GLY A 168 -5.85 -13.32 -1.97
CA GLY A 168 -6.01 -14.78 -1.89
C GLY A 168 -5.45 -15.41 -0.62
N THR A 169 -4.54 -14.74 0.10
CA THR A 169 -3.88 -15.29 1.29
C THR A 169 -4.84 -15.31 2.48
N GLY A 170 -5.17 -16.48 3.03
CA GLY A 170 -6.01 -16.56 4.23
C GLY A 170 -5.26 -16.19 5.52
N GLU A 171 -5.93 -16.26 6.67
CA GLU A 171 -5.34 -15.99 8.00
C GLU A 171 -4.10 -16.85 8.32
N TYR A 172 -3.93 -17.99 7.64
CA TYR A 172 -2.81 -18.92 7.83
C TYR A 172 -1.61 -18.64 6.92
N GLY A 173 -1.62 -17.56 6.12
CA GLY A 173 -0.49 -17.19 5.27
C GLY A 173 -0.33 -18.02 3.98
N GLU A 174 -1.30 -18.88 3.68
CA GLU A 174 -1.33 -19.68 2.45
C GLU A 174 -2.32 -19.12 1.43
N LEU A 175 -1.94 -19.16 0.15
CA LEU A 175 -2.78 -18.72 -0.96
C LEU A 175 -3.96 -19.68 -1.17
N CYS A 176 -5.17 -19.21 -0.89
CA CYS A 176 -6.40 -19.94 -1.12
C CYS A 176 -7.04 -19.52 -2.45
N GLN A 177 -7.03 -20.43 -3.43
CA GLN A 177 -7.65 -20.19 -4.74
C GLN A 177 -9.16 -19.92 -4.64
N GLY A 178 -9.83 -20.54 -3.67
CA GLY A 178 -11.26 -20.30 -3.41
C GLY A 178 -11.52 -18.86 -2.94
N ARG A 179 -10.73 -18.37 -1.96
CA ARG A 179 -10.82 -16.97 -1.48
C ARG A 179 -10.57 -15.99 -2.62
N LEU A 180 -9.50 -16.21 -3.38
CA LEU A 180 -9.15 -15.36 -4.52
C LEU A 180 -10.30 -15.29 -5.54
N ALA A 181 -10.85 -16.44 -5.93
CA ALA A 181 -11.98 -16.48 -6.86
C ALA A 181 -13.21 -15.75 -6.32
N SER A 182 -13.55 -15.96 -5.04
CA SER A 182 -14.65 -15.26 -4.39
C SER A 182 -14.44 -13.75 -4.34
N MET A 183 -13.23 -13.29 -3.97
CA MET A 183 -12.89 -11.86 -3.94
C MET A 183 -13.05 -11.25 -5.34
N LEU A 184 -12.46 -11.86 -6.36
CA LEU A 184 -12.53 -11.35 -7.74
C LEU A 184 -13.95 -11.36 -8.33
N ALA A 185 -14.84 -12.24 -7.84
CA ALA A 185 -16.22 -12.35 -8.31
C ALA A 185 -17.21 -11.42 -7.58
N LEU A 186 -16.77 -10.65 -6.58
CA LEU A 186 -17.64 -9.69 -5.90
C LEU A 186 -18.17 -8.62 -6.88
N PRO A 187 -19.48 -8.32 -6.89
CA PRO A 187 -20.01 -7.23 -7.69
C PRO A 187 -19.53 -5.85 -7.17
N GLU A 188 -19.58 -4.84 -8.04
CA GLU A 188 -18.94 -3.53 -7.81
C GLU A 188 -19.47 -2.82 -6.55
N ASP A 189 -20.74 -3.00 -6.23
CA ASP A 189 -21.40 -2.45 -5.04
C ASP A 189 -20.91 -3.08 -3.72
N LEU A 190 -20.46 -4.34 -3.76
CA LEU A 190 -19.93 -5.06 -2.61
C LEU A 190 -18.41 -5.04 -2.54
N ALA A 191 -17.70 -4.88 -3.67
CA ALA A 191 -16.25 -5.00 -3.72
C ALA A 191 -15.54 -4.09 -2.70
N ARG A 192 -15.97 -2.82 -2.60
CA ARG A 192 -15.41 -1.85 -1.66
C ARG A 192 -15.65 -2.17 -0.18
N MET A 193 -16.56 -3.08 0.14
CA MET A 193 -16.77 -3.55 1.53
C MET A 193 -15.73 -4.59 1.96
N TYR A 194 -15.06 -5.25 1.01
CA TYR A 194 -14.14 -6.35 1.27
C TYR A 194 -12.69 -6.04 0.90
N ARG A 195 -12.45 -5.07 0.02
CA ARG A 195 -11.11 -4.62 -0.39
C ARG A 195 -11.15 -3.17 -0.81
N ASP A 196 -10.02 -2.48 -0.69
CA ASP A 196 -9.82 -1.19 -1.33
C ASP A 196 -9.16 -1.32 -2.71
N ASP A 197 -8.99 -0.20 -3.41
CA ASP A 197 -8.27 -0.16 -4.67
C ASP A 197 -6.78 -0.50 -4.48
N ILE A 198 -6.34 -1.60 -5.10
CA ILE A 198 -4.96 -2.09 -4.97
C ILE A 198 -4.16 -1.68 -6.21
N THR A 199 -3.15 -0.83 -6.01
CA THR A 199 -2.12 -0.54 -7.02
C THR A 199 -0.77 -1.02 -6.50
N ALA A 200 -0.03 -1.75 -7.31
CA ALA A 200 1.31 -2.22 -6.99
C ALA A 200 2.25 -2.00 -8.18
N THR A 201 3.47 -1.54 -7.91
CA THR A 201 4.56 -1.38 -8.88
C THR A 201 5.84 -1.95 -8.29
N VAL A 202 6.42 -2.92 -8.99
CA VAL A 202 7.71 -3.51 -8.62
C VAL A 202 8.79 -3.02 -9.59
N VAL A 203 9.76 -2.28 -9.07
CA VAL A 203 10.91 -1.78 -9.83
C VAL A 203 12.11 -2.68 -9.57
N TYR A 204 12.60 -3.37 -10.60
CA TYR A 204 13.83 -4.17 -10.50
C TYR A 204 15.07 -3.31 -10.71
N LEU A 205 16.02 -3.44 -9.80
CA LEU A 205 17.27 -2.70 -9.82
C LEU A 205 18.36 -3.55 -10.46
N ASN A 206 19.12 -2.97 -11.37
CA ASN A 206 20.26 -3.65 -11.96
C ASN A 206 21.45 -3.61 -10.99
N SER A 207 21.81 -4.77 -10.44
CA SER A 207 22.95 -4.93 -9.52
C SER A 207 24.31 -4.75 -10.18
N ASP A 208 24.36 -4.83 -11.51
CA ASP A 208 25.61 -4.90 -12.28
C ASP A 208 26.00 -3.54 -12.87
N LEU A 209 25.30 -2.47 -12.48
CA LEU A 209 25.64 -1.12 -12.94
C LEU A 209 27.06 -0.74 -12.45
N PRO A 210 27.98 -0.38 -13.37
CA PRO A 210 29.30 0.09 -12.99
C PRO A 210 29.14 1.35 -12.14
N ARG A 211 29.85 1.39 -11.01
CA ARG A 211 29.93 2.61 -10.21
C ARG A 211 30.51 3.71 -11.11
N PRO A 212 29.92 4.92 -11.18
CA PRO A 212 30.62 6.02 -11.80
C PRO A 212 31.93 6.23 -11.04
N ASP A 213 33.05 6.14 -11.75
CA ASP A 213 34.35 6.52 -11.22
C ASP A 213 34.25 7.98 -10.79
N HIS A 214 34.32 8.22 -9.48
CA HIS A 214 34.49 9.55 -8.94
C HIS A 214 35.96 9.94 -9.18
N SER A 215 36.22 10.63 -10.29
CA SER A 215 37.39 11.50 -10.48
C SER A 215 37.17 12.85 -9.84
#